data_AF-A0A9Q8PLT4-F1
#
_entry.id   AF-A0A9Q8PLT4-F1
#
_cell.length_a   1.000
_cell.length_b   1.000
_cell.length_c   1.000
_cell.angle_alpha   90.00
_cell.angle_beta   90.00
_cell.angle_gamma   90.00
#
_symmetry.space_group_name_H-M   'P 1'
#
loop_
_entity.id
_entity.type
_entity.pdbx_description
1 polymer ?
#
loop_
_entity_poly.entity_id
_entity_poly.type
_entity_poly.pdbx_seq_one_letter_code
_entity_poly.pdbx_strand_id
1 'polypeptide(L)'
;MLIASSELYSPELLQVHVGTKGRAFHVPRGLICSLSEYFNKAFGERFIEGQTGSIELRDVQEWIFECFVNWLYTNCLAWRPDPSRTYSCSGPTPMPDSDSSAHDMSIQENDQEIPKFHEDTREQPVTWS
;
A
#
# COMPACT_ATOMS: atom_id res chain seq x y z
N MET A 1 20.24 -1.50 18.10
CA MET A 1 20.72 -0.09 18.09
C MET A 1 20.47 0.47 19.48
N LEU A 2 21.49 1.04 20.13
CA LEU A 2 21.30 1.78 21.39
C LEU A 2 21.17 3.26 21.05
N ILE A 3 20.11 3.90 21.54
CA ILE A 3 19.90 5.35 21.44
C ILE A 3 20.76 5.99 22.53
N ALA A 4 21.52 7.04 22.20
CA ALA A 4 22.36 7.72 23.18
C ALA A 4 21.50 8.46 24.23
N SER A 5 21.98 8.56 25.46
CA SER A 5 21.23 9.25 26.53
C SER A 5 20.97 10.73 26.22
N SER A 6 21.83 11.39 25.44
CA SER A 6 21.61 12.74 24.89
C SER A 6 20.45 12.79 23.88
N GLU A 7 20.32 11.78 23.02
CA GLU A 7 19.26 11.67 22.01
C GLU A 7 17.88 11.40 22.64
N LEU A 8 17.81 10.91 23.88
CA LEU A 8 16.56 10.75 24.62
C LEU A 8 15.98 12.10 25.12
N TYR A 9 16.84 13.05 25.49
CA TYR A 9 16.42 14.35 26.05
C TYR A 9 16.41 15.49 25.02
N SER A 10 17.10 15.33 23.90
CA SER A 10 17.08 16.25 22.76
C SER A 10 17.08 15.47 21.44
N PRO A 11 16.02 14.71 21.13
CA PRO A 11 15.94 13.90 19.91
C PRO A 11 15.93 14.77 18.65
N GLU A 12 16.62 14.30 17.61
CA GLU A 12 16.40 14.74 16.24
C GLU A 12 14.95 14.40 15.82
N LEU A 13 14.21 15.39 15.34
CA LEU A 13 12.82 15.23 14.89
C LEU A 13 12.74 15.22 13.37
N LEU A 14 12.05 14.23 12.82
CA LEU A 14 11.74 14.13 11.40
C LEU A 14 10.37 14.74 11.10
N GLN A 15 10.24 15.41 9.95
CA GLN A 15 9.01 16.06 9.49
C GLN A 15 8.35 15.24 8.38
N VAL A 16 7.29 14.51 8.73
CA VAL A 16 6.52 13.66 7.82
C VAL A 16 5.25 14.39 7.38
N HIS A 17 5.14 14.72 6.09
CA HIS A 17 3.94 15.34 5.52
C HIS A 17 3.00 14.26 4.99
N VAL A 18 1.74 14.25 5.41
CA VAL A 18 0.80 13.15 5.14
C VAL A 18 -0.44 13.64 4.40
N GLY A 19 -0.90 12.84 3.44
CA GLY A 19 -2.12 13.06 2.67
C GLY A 19 -2.03 14.20 1.65
N THR A 20 -3.11 14.39 0.89
CA THR A 20 -3.20 15.42 -0.17
C THR A 20 -3.10 16.86 0.33
N LYS A 21 -3.30 17.08 1.64
CA LYS A 21 -3.13 18.39 2.31
C LYS A 21 -1.72 18.61 2.89
N GLY A 22 -0.84 17.61 2.82
CA GLY A 22 0.54 17.71 3.31
C GLY A 22 0.65 18.00 4.82
N ARG A 23 -0.23 17.44 5.65
CA ARG A 23 -0.22 17.71 7.09
C ARG A 23 1.08 17.21 7.72
N ALA A 24 1.84 18.10 8.35
CA ALA A 24 3.11 17.78 8.99
C ALA A 24 2.92 17.07 10.35
N PHE A 25 3.69 16.01 10.55
CA PHE A 25 3.88 15.29 11.80
C PHE A 25 5.36 15.32 12.18
N HIS A 26 5.67 15.57 13.45
CA HIS A 26 7.04 15.60 13.95
C HIS A 26 7.28 14.37 14.85
N VAL A 27 8.26 13.53 14.48
CA VAL A 27 8.49 12.24 15.14
C VAL A 27 10.01 12.04 15.39
N PRO A 28 10.44 11.60 16.59
CA PRO A 28 11.85 11.33 16.86
C PRO A 28 12.46 10.31 15.89
N ARG A 29 13.59 10.68 15.25
CA ARG A 29 14.29 9.86 14.25
C ARG A 29 14.62 8.47 14.79
N GLY A 30 15.21 8.40 15.98
CA GLY A 30 15.54 7.13 16.64
C GLY A 30 14.33 6.23 16.89
N LEU A 31 13.15 6.79 17.18
CA LEU A 31 11.93 6.01 17.41
C LEU A 31 11.36 5.46 16.10
N ILE A 32 11.17 6.31 15.10
CA ILE A 32 10.51 5.92 13.84
C ILE A 32 11.40 5.05 12.95
N CYS A 33 12.72 5.28 12.93
CA CYS A 33 13.66 4.45 12.18
C CYS A 33 13.98 3.12 12.89
N SER A 34 13.88 3.02 14.23
CA SER A 34 14.07 1.73 14.91
C SER A 34 12.86 0.80 14.81
N LEU A 35 11.65 1.36 14.66
CA LEU A 35 10.39 0.61 14.54
C LEU A 35 9.89 0.45 13.10
N SER A 36 10.54 1.05 12.10
CA SER A 36 10.16 0.91 10.69
C SER A 36 11.35 0.89 9.75
N GLU A 37 11.55 -0.23 9.05
CA GLU A 37 12.57 -0.36 8.01
C GLU A 37 12.40 0.65 6.86
N TYR A 38 11.16 1.05 6.55
CA TYR A 38 10.90 2.03 5.50
C TYR A 38 11.54 3.37 5.85
N PHE A 39 11.25 3.90 7.04
CA PHE A 39 11.85 5.16 7.51
C PHE A 39 13.34 5.02 7.80
N ASN A 40 13.82 3.86 8.28
CA ASN A 40 15.25 3.60 8.43
C ASN A 40 16.02 3.67 7.09
N LYS A 41 15.41 3.20 6.00
CA LYS A 41 15.98 3.23 4.65
C LYS A 41 15.87 4.63 4.04
N ALA A 42 14.70 5.26 4.09
CA ALA A 42 14.45 6.60 3.53
C ALA A 42 15.28 7.69 4.22
N PHE A 43 15.45 7.63 5.54
CA PHE A 43 16.28 8.58 6.30
C PHE A 43 17.75 8.14 6.45
N GLY A 44 18.20 7.21 5.62
CA GLY A 44 19.61 6.84 5.49
C GLY A 44 20.39 7.83 4.62
N GLU A 45 21.71 7.92 4.84
CA GLU A 45 22.63 8.91 4.22
C GLU A 45 22.64 8.96 2.68
N ARG A 46 22.09 7.94 2.01
CA ARG A 46 22.03 7.81 0.55
C ARG A 46 20.84 8.52 -0.10
N PHE A 47 19.94 9.12 0.68
CA PHE A 47 18.70 9.74 0.22
C PHE A 47 18.60 11.21 0.63
N ILE A 48 17.84 12.01 -0.11
CA ILE A 48 17.69 13.47 0.12
C ILE A 48 16.82 13.71 1.36
N GLU A 49 15.85 12.84 1.58
CA GLU A 49 15.02 12.72 2.77
C GLU A 49 15.90 12.58 4.03
N GLY A 50 16.94 11.73 3.97
CA GLY A 50 17.95 11.58 5.02
C GLY A 50 18.86 12.79 5.26
N GLN A 51 18.95 13.73 4.32
CA GLN A 51 19.72 14.98 4.45
C GLN A 51 18.86 16.18 4.85
N THR A 52 17.55 16.15 4.52
CA THR A 52 16.58 17.21 4.84
C THR A 52 15.81 16.96 6.14
N GLY A 53 15.83 15.73 6.66
CA GLY A 53 15.00 15.33 7.80
C GLY A 53 13.49 15.30 7.49
N SER A 54 13.10 15.34 6.20
CA SER A 54 11.70 15.46 5.78
C SER A 54 11.30 14.42 4.73
N ILE A 55 10.02 14.07 4.68
CA ILE A 55 9.44 13.17 3.66
C ILE A 55 7.96 13.51 3.40
N GLU A 56 7.46 13.17 2.21
CA GLU A 56 6.04 13.29 1.83
C GLU A 56 5.39 11.92 1.59
N LEU A 57 4.20 11.71 2.16
CA LEU A 57 3.40 10.49 2.07
C LEU A 57 1.99 10.85 1.58
N ARG A 58 1.88 11.25 0.30
CA ARG A 58 0.65 11.79 -0.29
C ARG A 58 -0.51 10.78 -0.33
N ASP A 59 -0.18 9.51 -0.53
CA ASP A 59 -1.15 8.41 -0.64
C ASP A 59 -1.60 7.85 0.72
N VAL A 60 -0.93 8.23 1.82
CA VAL A 60 -1.30 7.84 3.18
C VAL A 60 -2.33 8.83 3.72
N GLN A 61 -3.47 8.35 4.21
CA GLN A 61 -4.47 9.20 4.84
C GLN A 61 -4.01 9.63 6.25
N GLU A 62 -4.23 10.90 6.62
CA GLU A 62 -3.73 11.49 7.88
C GLU A 62 -4.03 10.64 9.13
N TRP A 63 -5.22 10.04 9.21
CA TRP A 63 -5.66 9.25 10.35
C TRP A 63 -4.95 7.89 10.47
N ILE A 64 -4.50 7.31 9.34
CA ILE A 64 -3.69 6.09 9.35
C ILE A 64 -2.34 6.40 10.00
N PHE A 65 -1.77 7.57 9.67
CA PHE A 65 -0.51 8.00 10.26
C PHE A 65 -0.66 8.44 11.73
N GLU A 66 -1.78 9.06 12.12
CA GLU A 66 -2.11 9.27 13.54
C GLU A 66 -2.14 7.95 14.34
N CYS A 67 -2.80 6.91 13.82
CA CYS A 67 -2.82 5.58 14.45
C CYS A 67 -1.43 4.94 14.52
N PHE A 68 -0.63 5.06 13.45
CA PHE A 68 0.76 4.59 13.43
C PHE A 68 1.64 5.32 14.45
N VAL A 69 1.56 6.64 14.55
CA VAL A 69 2.31 7.43 15.54
C VAL A 69 1.86 7.12 16.97
N ASN A 70 0.56 6.92 17.22
CA ASN A 70 0.09 6.45 18.52
C ASN A 70 0.69 5.07 18.87
N TRP A 71 0.74 4.15 17.90
CA TRP A 71 1.36 2.84 18.08
C TRP A 71 2.87 2.96 18.36
N LEU A 72 3.63 3.83 17.67
CA LEU A 72 5.06 4.06 17.93
C LEU A 72 5.34 4.43 19.40
N TYR A 73 4.49 5.27 20.02
CA TYR A 73 4.67 5.72 21.40
C TYR A 73 4.13 4.77 22.47
N THR A 74 3.09 3.99 22.16
CA THR A 74 2.38 3.15 23.16
C THR A 74 2.64 1.65 22.99
N ASN A 75 3.24 1.24 21.87
CA ASN A 75 3.28 -0.12 21.35
C ASN A 75 1.88 -0.79 21.28
N CYS A 76 0.81 0.02 21.18
CA CYS A 76 -0.58 -0.42 21.19
C CYS A 76 -1.35 0.21 20.02
N LEU A 77 -1.98 -0.63 19.18
CA LEU A 77 -2.73 -0.17 18.02
C LEU A 77 -4.15 0.24 18.42
N ALA A 78 -4.29 1.44 19.01
CA ALA A 78 -5.58 2.03 19.32
C ALA A 78 -6.15 2.78 18.10
N TRP A 79 -7.05 2.13 17.36
CA TRP A 79 -7.92 2.83 16.41
C TRP A 79 -9.18 3.33 17.13
N ARG A 80 -9.44 4.64 17.09
CA ARG A 80 -10.71 5.23 17.48
C ARG A 80 -11.31 5.95 16.28
N PRO A 81 -12.45 5.50 15.72
CA PRO A 81 -13.15 6.28 14.71
C PRO A 81 -13.62 7.59 15.34
N ASP A 82 -13.20 8.70 14.74
CA ASP A 82 -13.67 10.04 15.04
C ASP A 82 -14.96 10.28 14.23
N PRO A 83 -16.15 10.37 14.85
CA PRO A 83 -17.41 10.53 14.13
C PRO A 83 -17.54 11.87 13.41
N SER A 84 -16.64 12.83 13.66
CA SER A 84 -16.56 14.09 12.90
C SER A 84 -15.72 13.97 11.62
N ARG A 85 -15.00 12.86 11.42
CA ARG A 85 -14.20 12.61 10.22
C ARG A 85 -14.95 11.71 9.25
N THR A 86 -15.30 12.28 8.10
CA THR A 86 -15.76 11.51 6.94
C THR A 86 -14.60 10.73 6.35
N TYR A 87 -14.41 9.49 6.80
CA TYR A 87 -13.44 8.54 6.24
C TYR A 87 -13.90 8.05 4.85
N SER A 88 -13.78 8.92 3.85
CA SER A 88 -14.06 8.58 2.46
C SER A 88 -13.04 7.58 1.94
N CYS A 89 -13.38 6.30 1.97
CA CYS A 89 -12.65 5.23 1.27
C CYS A 89 -12.85 5.34 -0.24
N SER A 90 -12.41 6.44 -0.84
CA SER A 90 -12.16 6.54 -2.27
C SER A 90 -10.92 5.68 -2.59
N GLY A 91 -11.14 4.37 -2.72
CA GLY A 91 -10.24 3.53 -3.51
C GLY A 91 -10.19 4.00 -4.97
N PRO A 92 -9.38 3.37 -5.82
CA PRO A 92 -9.46 3.64 -7.26
C PRO A 92 -10.91 3.43 -7.69
N THR A 93 -11.50 4.45 -8.31
CA THR A 93 -12.86 4.38 -8.84
C THR A 93 -12.94 3.12 -9.72
N PRO A 94 -13.93 2.22 -9.51
CA PRO A 94 -14.27 1.27 -10.56
C PRO A 94 -14.45 2.08 -11.84
N MET A 95 -13.70 1.75 -12.89
CA MET A 95 -13.91 2.42 -14.17
C MET A 95 -15.39 2.25 -14.52
N PRO A 96 -16.11 3.31 -14.91
CA PRO A 96 -17.51 3.16 -15.29
C PRO A 96 -17.54 2.12 -16.42
N ASP A 97 -18.27 1.02 -16.21
CA ASP A 97 -18.42 -0.01 -17.21
C ASP A 97 -18.93 0.65 -18.49
N SER A 98 -18.14 0.60 -19.56
CA SER A 98 -18.45 1.22 -20.85
C SER A 98 -19.61 0.46 -21.50
N ASP A 99 -20.83 0.82 -21.11
CA ASP A 99 -22.00 0.01 -21.30
C ASP A 99 -22.36 -0.20 -22.79
N SER A 100 -22.43 -1.48 -23.15
CA SER A 100 -23.28 -2.10 -24.17
C SER A 100 -23.88 -1.19 -25.26
N SER A 101 -23.08 -0.78 -26.24
CA SER A 101 -23.60 -0.51 -27.58
C SER A 101 -23.51 -1.79 -28.43
N ALA A 102 -24.45 -2.71 -28.25
CA ALA A 102 -24.56 -3.89 -29.09
C ALA A 102 -24.85 -3.48 -30.54
N HIS A 103 -23.87 -3.63 -31.44
CA HIS A 103 -24.10 -3.52 -32.87
C HIS A 103 -24.52 -4.88 -33.41
N ASP A 104 -25.84 -5.03 -33.60
CA ASP A 104 -26.39 -6.10 -34.42
C ASP A 104 -25.91 -5.94 -35.87
N MET A 105 -25.08 -6.87 -36.32
CA MET A 105 -24.90 -7.17 -37.74
C MET A 105 -24.77 -8.68 -37.91
N SER A 106 -25.85 -9.29 -38.36
CA SER A 106 -25.95 -10.68 -38.81
C SER A 106 -24.74 -11.14 -39.62
N ILE A 107 -24.08 -12.21 -39.18
CA ILE A 107 -23.22 -13.05 -40.02
C ILE A 107 -23.98 -14.33 -40.33
N GLN A 108 -23.88 -14.77 -41.58
CA GLN A 108 -24.75 -15.77 -42.19
C GLN A 108 -24.41 -17.20 -41.75
N GLU A 109 -25.41 -18.08 -41.77
CA GLU A 109 -25.20 -19.53 -41.64
C GLU A 109 -24.29 -20.04 -42.77
N ASN A 110 -23.25 -20.79 -42.40
CA ASN A 110 -22.43 -21.55 -43.32
C ASN A 110 -22.25 -22.97 -42.77
N ASP A 111 -23.05 -23.91 -43.27
CA ASP A 111 -23.00 -25.32 -42.90
C ASP A 111 -21.62 -25.94 -43.23
N GLN A 112 -20.81 -26.22 -42.22
CA GLN A 112 -19.68 -27.14 -42.36
C GLN A 112 -19.28 -27.86 -41.07
N GLU A 113 -20.01 -28.97 -40.84
CA GLU A 113 -19.62 -30.21 -40.15
C GLU A 113 -19.15 -30.17 -38.67
N ILE A 114 -19.96 -30.79 -37.80
CA ILE A 114 -19.67 -31.01 -36.37
C ILE A 114 -18.62 -32.14 -36.20
N PRO A 115 -17.61 -31.97 -35.31
CA PRO A 115 -16.43 -32.84 -35.29
C PRO A 115 -16.66 -34.24 -34.71
N LYS A 116 -15.80 -35.18 -35.14
CA LYS A 116 -15.62 -36.50 -34.52
C LYS A 116 -14.18 -36.67 -34.05
N PHE A 117 -13.89 -36.26 -32.81
CA PHE A 117 -12.67 -36.71 -32.13
C PHE A 117 -12.94 -38.08 -31.48
N HIS A 118 -11.98 -39.01 -31.59
CA HIS A 118 -12.14 -40.40 -31.16
C HIS A 118 -11.69 -40.58 -29.70
N GLU A 119 -12.38 -41.42 -28.92
CA GLU A 119 -12.11 -41.64 -27.50
C GLU A 119 -11.61 -43.08 -27.25
N ASP A 120 -10.29 -43.28 -27.33
CA ASP A 120 -9.54 -44.47 -26.86
C ASP A 120 -8.01 -44.18 -27.02
N THR A 121 -7.04 -44.67 -26.24
CA THR A 121 -6.99 -45.52 -25.02
C THR A 121 -5.79 -45.10 -24.14
N ARG A 122 -5.70 -45.65 -22.92
CA ARG A 122 -4.51 -45.74 -22.00
C ARG A 122 -3.14 -45.78 -22.73
N GLU A 123 -2.04 -45.19 -22.25
CA GLU A 123 -1.17 -45.56 -21.08
C GLU A 123 -0.03 -44.50 -20.94
N GLN A 124 0.90 -44.40 -19.94
CA GLN A 124 1.37 -45.17 -18.76
C GLN A 124 1.76 -44.21 -17.60
N PRO A 125 2.09 -44.69 -16.36
CA PRO A 125 2.42 -43.83 -15.21
C PRO A 125 3.86 -43.28 -15.20
N VAL A 126 4.05 -42.11 -14.58
CA VAL A 126 5.38 -41.48 -14.36
C VAL A 126 6.06 -41.98 -13.08
N THR A 127 7.33 -42.38 -13.18
CA THR A 127 8.18 -42.71 -12.02
C THR A 127 9.00 -41.50 -11.59
N TRP A 128 9.04 -41.24 -10.29
CA TRP A 128 9.92 -40.24 -9.68
C TRP A 128 11.16 -40.92 -9.08
N SER A 129 12.32 -40.29 -9.28
CA SER A 129 13.64 -40.69 -8.76
C SER A 129 14.28 -39.51 -8.04
#